data_AF-A0AAA9S120-F1
#
_entry.id   AF-A0AAA9S120-F1
#
_cell.length_a   1.000
_cell.length_b   1.000
_cell.length_c   1.000
_cell.angle_alpha   90.00
_cell.angle_beta   90.00
_cell.angle_gamma   90.00
#
_symmetry.space_group_name_H-M   'P 1'
#
loop_
_entity.id
_entity.type
_entity.pdbx_description
1 polymer ?
#
loop_
_entity_poly.entity_id
_entity_poly.type
_entity_poly.pdbx_seq_one_letter_code
_entity_poly.pdbx_strand_id
1 'polypeptide(L)'
;MGGSKSSLGFLVLLLIVLFSGTSSDAHSLSYNFTIDLQPRDGQPWCEVQGEVDQKVFLSYDCDRANIKYMSPLGEEVKSMNAWETQTEALRGIGALLKKQMPNVTLEKHTNKGLLTLQARMTCWREDNGLINASWQFGFNGQLCLLFDSESGYWTMVHSKGKWMKEKWENDRAVTEFFKKVSMADCQCWFQDFLLRWEKMLKTAGSQTTGPSTMQPMAPDSSYIIWITTGVLASLVITGIIIACIHYKNRRWCSQEARQVLCLPFSCSSV
;
A
#
# COMPACT_ATOMS: atom_id res chain seq x y z
N MET A 1 -10.47 -35.74 9.14
CA MET A 1 -10.21 -34.30 9.29
C MET A 1 -9.31 -33.83 8.16
N GLY A 2 -9.81 -33.01 7.25
CA GLY A 2 -9.04 -32.55 6.09
C GLY A 2 -9.93 -31.78 5.14
N GLY A 3 -10.35 -30.57 5.52
CA GLY A 3 -11.28 -29.79 4.71
C GLY A 3 -11.57 -28.43 5.34
N SER A 4 -10.59 -27.54 5.34
CA SER A 4 -10.80 -26.10 5.61
C SER A 4 -9.53 -25.29 5.31
N LYS A 5 -8.89 -25.50 4.15
CA LYS A 5 -7.76 -24.67 3.72
C LYS A 5 -8.00 -24.03 2.35
N SER A 6 -8.67 -24.74 1.44
CA SER A 6 -9.05 -24.21 0.11
C SER A 6 -10.12 -23.13 0.19
N SER A 7 -11.10 -23.24 1.10
CA SER A 7 -12.19 -22.26 1.25
C SER A 7 -11.71 -20.92 1.81
N LEU A 8 -10.76 -20.94 2.76
CA LEU A 8 -10.19 -19.70 3.32
C LEU A 8 -9.33 -18.96 2.29
N GLY A 9 -8.51 -19.70 1.52
CA GLY A 9 -7.70 -19.09 0.45
C GLY A 9 -8.54 -18.49 -0.66
N PHE A 10 -9.66 -19.12 -1.00
CA PHE A 10 -10.61 -18.61 -1.99
C PHE A 10 -11.37 -17.36 -1.49
N LEU A 11 -11.76 -17.33 -0.21
CA LEU A 11 -12.34 -16.14 0.44
C LEU A 11 -11.35 -14.99 0.52
N VAL A 12 -10.08 -15.26 0.83
CA VAL A 12 -9.01 -14.24 0.85
C VAL A 12 -8.75 -13.70 -0.56
N LEU A 13 -8.71 -14.56 -1.58
CA LEU A 13 -8.59 -14.13 -2.98
C LEU A 13 -9.81 -13.33 -3.44
N LEU A 14 -11.03 -13.73 -3.06
CA LEU A 14 -12.25 -12.99 -3.34
C LEU A 14 -12.27 -11.63 -2.65
N LEU A 15 -11.82 -11.53 -1.40
CA LEU A 15 -11.68 -10.27 -0.69
C LEU A 15 -10.64 -9.38 -1.39
N ILE A 16 -9.48 -9.92 -1.79
CA ILE A 16 -8.48 -9.16 -2.55
C ILE A 16 -9.06 -8.65 -3.86
N VAL A 17 -9.84 -9.45 -4.59
CA VAL A 17 -10.48 -9.04 -5.86
C VAL A 17 -11.64 -8.05 -5.65
N LEU A 18 -12.44 -8.21 -4.59
CA LEU A 18 -13.54 -7.30 -4.24
C LEU A 18 -13.05 -5.95 -3.71
N PHE A 19 -11.90 -5.92 -3.02
CA PHE A 19 -11.21 -4.69 -2.61
C PHE A 19 -10.24 -4.16 -3.68
N SER A 20 -9.99 -4.92 -4.76
CA SER A 20 -9.37 -4.42 -5.99
C SER A 20 -10.38 -3.67 -6.85
N GLY A 21 -11.34 -2.98 -6.21
CA GLY A 21 -12.16 -1.99 -6.87
C GLY A 21 -11.23 -1.09 -7.66
N THR A 22 -11.36 -1.13 -8.98
CA THR A 22 -10.65 -0.25 -9.89
C THR A 22 -11.24 1.15 -9.73
N SER A 23 -10.97 1.79 -8.59
CA SER A 23 -11.02 3.24 -8.50
C SER A 23 -9.82 3.73 -9.29
N SER A 24 -10.07 4.09 -10.55
CA SER A 24 -9.07 4.72 -11.42
C SER A 24 -8.60 6.09 -10.90
N ASP A 25 -9.18 6.57 -9.78
CA ASP A 25 -9.01 7.92 -9.25
C ASP A 25 -8.37 7.97 -7.85
N ALA A 26 -8.05 6.82 -7.25
CA ALA A 26 -7.41 6.77 -5.94
C ALA A 26 -5.91 7.06 -6.06
N HIS A 27 -5.58 8.35 -6.13
CA HIS A 27 -4.20 8.82 -6.17
C HIS A 27 -3.61 8.94 -4.76
N SER A 28 -2.32 8.65 -4.65
CA SER A 28 -1.53 8.81 -3.44
C SER A 28 -0.20 9.46 -3.76
N LEU A 29 0.21 10.42 -2.93
CA LEU A 29 1.54 11.01 -2.95
C LEU A 29 2.31 10.50 -1.74
N SER A 30 3.50 9.94 -1.98
CA SER A 30 4.38 9.48 -0.92
C SER A 30 5.78 10.07 -1.02
N TYR A 31 6.39 10.30 0.13
CA TYR A 31 7.81 10.63 0.26
C TYR A 31 8.48 9.58 1.14
N ASN A 32 9.39 8.82 0.55
CA ASN A 32 10.18 7.79 1.23
C ASN A 32 11.55 8.37 1.58
N PHE A 33 11.81 8.53 2.86
CA PHE A 33 13.07 8.97 3.43
C PHE A 33 13.92 7.76 3.79
N THR A 34 15.17 7.76 3.37
CA THR A 34 16.19 6.83 3.84
C THR A 34 17.27 7.63 4.54
N ILE A 35 17.41 7.45 5.86
CA ILE A 35 18.38 8.15 6.70
C ILE A 35 19.45 7.16 7.16
N ASP A 36 20.67 7.35 6.70
CA ASP A 36 21.84 6.58 7.13
C ASP A 36 22.64 7.39 8.16
N LEU A 37 22.83 6.82 9.35
CA LEU A 37 23.65 7.41 10.40
C LEU A 37 25.15 7.24 10.16
N GLN A 38 25.54 6.29 9.32
CA GLN A 38 26.94 5.99 9.01
C GLN A 38 27.11 5.74 7.49
N PRO A 39 26.85 6.77 6.66
CA PRO A 39 27.03 6.65 5.23
C PRO A 39 28.50 6.35 4.89
N ARG A 40 28.74 5.59 3.83
CA ARG A 40 30.10 5.40 3.30
C ARG A 40 30.57 6.68 2.62
N ASP A 41 31.88 6.82 2.46
CA ASP A 41 32.48 7.95 1.75
C ASP A 41 31.80 8.18 0.40
N GLY A 42 31.33 9.40 0.18
CA GLY A 42 30.64 9.82 -1.03
C GLY A 42 29.12 9.55 -1.08
N GLN A 43 28.58 8.68 -0.22
CA GLN A 43 27.13 8.45 -0.12
C GLN A 43 26.44 9.52 0.74
N PRO A 44 25.21 9.94 0.39
CA PRO A 44 24.48 10.89 1.22
C PRO A 44 23.95 10.22 2.49
N TRP A 45 23.87 10.99 3.57
CA TRP A 45 23.22 10.54 4.81
C TRP A 45 21.69 10.49 4.68
N CYS A 46 21.11 11.13 3.67
CA CYS A 46 19.67 11.20 3.45
C CYS A 46 19.31 11.22 1.97
N GLU A 47 18.40 10.33 1.59
CA GLU A 47 17.75 10.32 0.29
C GLU A 47 16.23 10.35 0.49
N VAL A 48 15.53 11.16 -0.31
CA VAL A 48 14.07 11.23 -0.36
C VAL A 48 13.59 10.85 -1.75
N GLN A 49 12.75 9.83 -1.85
CA GLN A 49 12.10 9.44 -3.10
C GLN A 49 10.63 9.87 -3.09
N GLY A 50 10.23 10.63 -4.10
CA GLY A 50 8.84 11.00 -4.34
C GLY A 50 8.15 9.95 -5.19
N GLU A 51 7.02 9.43 -4.73
CA GLU A 51 6.18 8.47 -5.45
C GLU A 51 4.77 9.01 -5.65
N VAL A 52 4.21 8.76 -6.83
CA VAL A 52 2.76 8.82 -7.04
C VAL A 52 2.27 7.46 -7.48
N ASP A 53 1.28 6.94 -6.75
CA ASP A 53 0.73 5.60 -6.96
C ASP A 53 1.83 4.53 -7.07
N GLN A 54 2.77 4.61 -6.12
CA GLN A 54 3.94 3.72 -6.00
C GLN A 54 4.95 3.82 -7.16
N LYS A 55 4.81 4.80 -8.05
CA LYS A 55 5.76 5.08 -9.12
C LYS A 55 6.64 6.25 -8.74
N VAL A 56 7.95 6.01 -8.69
CA VAL A 56 8.93 7.04 -8.37
C VAL A 56 8.98 8.08 -9.49
N PHE A 57 8.79 9.35 -9.15
CA PHE A 57 8.93 10.46 -10.09
C PHE A 57 10.19 11.30 -9.87
N LEU A 58 10.78 11.25 -8.66
CA LEU A 58 12.06 11.88 -8.36
C LEU A 58 12.80 11.21 -7.19
N SER A 59 14.09 11.50 -7.12
CA SER A 59 14.95 11.26 -5.95
C SER A 59 15.69 12.55 -5.59
N TYR A 60 15.77 12.86 -4.31
CA TYR A 60 16.41 14.05 -3.74
C TYR A 60 17.45 13.66 -2.70
N ASP A 61 18.69 14.08 -2.90
CA ASP A 61 19.78 13.98 -1.94
C ASP A 61 19.75 15.19 -1.00
N CYS A 62 19.45 14.94 0.29
CA CYS A 62 19.30 16.01 1.30
C CYS A 62 20.62 16.65 1.71
N ASP A 63 21.75 16.01 1.41
CA ASP A 63 23.10 16.47 1.77
C ASP A 63 23.62 17.46 0.72
N ARG A 64 23.58 17.03 -0.54
CA ARG A 64 24.10 17.82 -1.68
C ARG A 64 23.04 18.72 -2.31
N ALA A 65 21.81 18.64 -1.83
CA ALA A 65 20.64 19.27 -2.43
C ALA A 65 20.47 18.95 -3.92
N ASN A 66 20.83 17.72 -4.33
CA ASN A 66 20.77 17.29 -5.73
C ASN A 66 19.44 16.57 -6.00
N ILE A 67 18.74 16.95 -7.07
CA ILE A 67 17.46 16.34 -7.47
C ILE A 67 17.65 15.61 -8.79
N LYS A 68 17.18 14.36 -8.84
CA LYS A 68 17.08 13.54 -10.05
C LYS A 68 15.61 13.34 -10.38
N TYR A 69 15.19 13.80 -11.55
CA TYR A 69 13.85 13.56 -12.08
C TYR A 69 13.86 12.23 -12.84
N MET A 70 12.94 11.33 -12.48
CA MET A 70 12.96 9.92 -12.93
C MET A 70 11.82 9.57 -13.89
N SER A 71 10.95 10.53 -14.19
CA SER A 71 9.81 10.36 -15.09
C SER A 71 9.39 11.71 -15.70
N PRO A 72 8.54 11.72 -16.76
CA PRO A 72 7.97 12.96 -17.30
C PRO A 72 7.24 13.80 -16.23
N LEU A 73 6.65 13.12 -15.26
CA LEU A 73 6.00 13.75 -14.11
C LEU A 73 7.00 14.50 -13.21
N GLY A 74 8.20 13.95 -13.02
CA GLY A 74 9.27 14.65 -12.32
C GLY A 74 9.69 15.93 -13.02
N GLU A 75 9.80 15.92 -14.34
CA GLU A 75 10.13 17.14 -15.11
C GLU A 75 9.05 18.21 -14.99
N GLU A 76 7.79 17.83 -14.83
CA GLU A 76 6.69 18.78 -14.60
C GLU A 76 6.72 19.37 -13.17
N VAL A 77 7.12 18.58 -12.19
CA VAL A 77 7.34 19.03 -10.81
C VAL A 77 8.43 20.09 -10.73
N LYS A 78 9.48 19.99 -11.55
CA LYS A 78 10.53 21.01 -11.66
C LYS A 78 9.99 22.41 -11.95
N SER A 79 8.87 22.50 -12.67
CA SER A 79 8.20 23.76 -13.03
C SER A 79 7.22 24.28 -11.97
N MET A 80 7.11 23.59 -10.83
CA MET A 80 6.26 24.02 -9.72
C MET A 80 6.93 25.12 -8.92
N ASN A 81 6.30 26.30 -8.85
CA ASN A 81 6.79 27.40 -8.00
C ASN A 81 6.94 26.98 -6.53
N ALA A 82 6.09 26.06 -6.05
CA ALA A 82 6.13 25.55 -4.69
C ALA A 82 7.21 24.49 -4.43
N TRP A 83 7.87 23.99 -5.49
CA TRP A 83 8.81 22.87 -5.37
C TRP A 83 10.02 23.21 -4.51
N GLU A 84 10.57 24.41 -4.65
CA GLU A 84 11.72 24.84 -3.85
C GLU A 84 11.39 24.78 -2.35
N THR A 85 10.28 25.39 -1.94
CA THR A 85 9.75 25.34 -0.56
C THR A 85 9.50 23.91 -0.10
N GLN A 86 9.00 23.04 -0.98
CA GLN A 86 8.79 21.65 -0.69
C GLN A 86 10.10 20.90 -0.42
N THR A 87 11.13 21.06 -1.26
CA THR A 87 12.45 20.47 -1.02
C THR A 87 13.08 20.95 0.29
N GLU A 88 12.91 22.22 0.65
CA GLU A 88 13.40 22.72 1.94
C GLU A 88 12.68 22.06 3.12
N ALA A 89 11.37 21.87 3.03
CA ALA A 89 10.59 21.15 4.03
C ALA A 89 11.03 19.67 4.13
N LEU A 90 11.22 18.98 3.00
CA LEU A 90 11.73 17.61 2.95
C LEU A 90 13.13 17.49 3.59
N ARG A 91 14.03 18.44 3.32
CA ARG A 91 15.34 18.51 3.99
C ARG A 91 15.19 18.70 5.50
N GLY A 92 14.29 19.57 5.93
CA GLY A 92 13.99 19.80 7.36
C GLY A 92 13.46 18.55 8.06
N ILE A 93 12.57 17.80 7.40
CA ILE A 93 12.07 16.50 7.89
C ILE A 93 13.22 15.51 8.03
N GLY A 94 14.07 15.36 7.02
CA GLY A 94 15.24 14.47 7.07
C GLY A 94 16.17 14.81 8.24
N ALA A 95 16.43 16.10 8.47
CA ALA A 95 17.25 16.57 9.60
C ALA A 95 16.59 16.27 10.96
N LEU A 96 15.27 16.44 11.09
CA LEU A 96 14.55 16.06 12.30
C LEU A 96 14.65 14.56 12.55
N LEU A 97 14.39 13.72 11.53
CA LEU A 97 14.47 12.27 11.65
C LEU A 97 15.87 11.83 12.10
N LYS A 98 16.92 12.40 11.50
CA LYS A 98 18.32 12.16 11.92
C LYS A 98 18.55 12.54 13.39
N LYS A 99 18.07 13.70 13.83
CA LYS A 99 18.19 14.15 15.22
C LYS A 99 17.41 13.25 16.19
N GLN A 100 16.30 12.68 15.74
CA GLN A 100 15.46 11.83 16.57
C GLN A 100 16.03 10.44 16.79
N MET A 101 16.95 9.98 15.94
CA MET A 101 17.62 8.68 16.05
C MET A 101 18.44 8.55 17.35
N PRO A 102 18.63 7.32 17.86
CA PRO A 102 19.43 7.13 19.06
C PRO A 102 20.91 7.40 18.74
N ASN A 103 21.69 7.82 19.74
CA ASN A 103 23.14 7.89 19.60
C ASN A 103 23.70 6.47 19.44
N VAL A 104 23.96 6.07 18.20
CA VAL A 104 24.58 4.77 17.89
C VAL A 104 26.09 4.93 17.89
N THR A 105 26.74 4.66 19.02
CA THR A 105 28.21 4.59 19.09
C THR A 105 28.70 3.25 18.53
N LEU A 106 29.76 3.27 17.72
CA LEU A 106 30.34 2.10 17.04
C LEU A 106 30.67 0.92 17.98
N GLU A 107 30.97 1.22 19.25
CA GLU A 107 31.42 0.25 20.25
C GLU A 107 30.30 -0.65 20.80
N LYS A 108 29.03 -0.22 20.73
CA LYS A 108 27.89 -1.05 21.15
C LYS A 108 27.37 -1.86 19.97
N HIS A 109 27.97 -3.03 19.76
CA HIS A 109 27.60 -4.03 18.75
C HIS A 109 26.09 -4.40 18.72
N THR A 110 25.32 -4.07 19.76
CA THR A 110 23.88 -4.33 19.88
C THR A 110 23.02 -3.54 18.89
N ASN A 111 23.49 -2.39 18.37
CA ASN A 111 22.65 -1.45 17.62
C ASN A 111 22.89 -1.43 16.10
N LYS A 112 23.65 -2.39 15.54
CA LYS A 112 23.91 -2.46 14.08
C LYS A 112 22.63 -2.48 13.22
N GLY A 113 21.52 -2.97 13.78
CA GLY A 113 20.22 -3.00 13.12
C GLY A 113 19.48 -1.65 13.03
N LEU A 114 20.01 -0.57 13.62
CA LEU A 114 19.39 0.76 13.70
C LEU A 114 20.15 1.84 12.92
N LEU A 115 21.08 1.44 12.04
CA LEU A 115 21.93 2.39 11.32
C LEU A 115 21.20 3.10 10.16
N THR A 116 20.19 2.45 9.58
CA THR A 116 19.40 3.00 8.48
C THR A 116 17.92 3.03 8.85
N LEU A 117 17.40 4.24 9.07
CA LEU A 117 15.97 4.47 9.25
C LEU A 117 15.31 4.68 7.89
N GLN A 118 14.21 3.98 7.66
CA GLN A 118 13.28 4.29 6.57
C GLN A 118 12.03 4.92 7.17
N ALA A 119 11.62 6.06 6.62
CA ALA A 119 10.36 6.69 6.94
C ALA A 119 9.57 6.93 5.64
N ARG A 120 8.26 6.68 5.65
CA ARG A 120 7.39 6.95 4.52
C ARG A 120 6.24 7.82 5.00
N MET A 121 6.13 9.03 4.47
CA MET A 121 4.92 9.82 4.56
C MET A 121 4.06 9.52 3.34
N THR A 122 2.77 9.28 3.55
CA THR A 122 1.82 9.10 2.44
C THR A 122 0.59 9.93 2.72
N CYS A 123 0.15 10.71 1.73
CA CYS A 123 -1.17 11.34 1.71
C CYS A 123 -1.97 10.86 0.51
N TRP A 124 -3.28 10.68 0.69
CA TRP A 124 -4.19 10.13 -0.30
C TRP A 124 -5.58 10.76 -0.15
N ARG A 125 -6.36 10.72 -1.23
CA ARG A 125 -7.77 11.13 -1.21
C ARG A 125 -8.65 9.90 -0.97
N GLU A 126 -9.57 10.00 -0.02
CA GLU A 126 -10.64 9.03 0.17
C GLU A 126 -11.82 9.32 -0.76
N ASP A 127 -12.73 8.35 -0.91
CA ASP A 127 -13.92 8.46 -1.77
C ASP A 127 -14.84 9.63 -1.38
N ASN A 128 -14.82 10.05 -0.11
CA ASN A 128 -15.56 11.22 0.39
C ASN A 128 -14.89 12.57 0.04
N GLY A 129 -13.73 12.56 -0.63
CA GLY A 129 -12.95 13.73 -1.00
C GLY A 129 -11.98 14.24 0.08
N LEU A 130 -12.02 13.68 1.30
CA LEU A 130 -11.10 14.01 2.38
C LEU A 130 -9.69 13.54 2.03
N ILE A 131 -8.69 14.36 2.33
CA ILE A 131 -7.29 13.97 2.17
C ILE A 131 -6.79 13.47 3.52
N ASN A 132 -6.43 12.20 3.57
CA ASN A 132 -5.83 11.57 4.74
C ASN A 132 -4.33 11.41 4.56
N ALA A 133 -3.64 11.21 5.69
CA ALA A 133 -2.21 11.02 5.69
C ALA A 133 -1.75 10.12 6.83
N SER A 134 -0.63 9.44 6.62
CA SER A 134 -0.01 8.59 7.63
C SER A 134 1.50 8.55 7.45
N TRP A 135 2.17 8.06 8.49
CA TRP A 135 3.58 7.74 8.43
C TRP A 135 3.86 6.28 8.77
N GLN A 136 4.88 5.75 8.13
CA GLN A 136 5.45 4.43 8.39
C GLN A 136 6.93 4.58 8.71
N PHE A 137 7.42 3.86 9.72
CA PHE A 137 8.82 3.88 10.12
C PHE A 137 9.36 2.46 10.27
N GLY A 138 10.57 2.25 9.78
CA GLY A 138 11.21 0.94 9.78
C GLY A 138 12.72 1.01 9.73
N PHE A 139 13.34 -0.15 9.91
CA PHE A 139 14.78 -0.33 9.79
C PHE A 139 15.06 -1.53 8.90
N ASN A 140 16.01 -1.40 7.98
CA ASN A 140 16.44 -2.47 7.07
C ASN A 140 15.26 -3.16 6.35
N GLY A 141 14.26 -2.38 5.93
CA GLY A 141 13.06 -2.86 5.22
C GLY A 141 11.97 -3.43 6.12
N GLN A 142 12.15 -3.48 7.44
CA GLN A 142 11.15 -3.98 8.37
C GLN A 142 10.33 -2.84 8.97
N LEU A 143 9.04 -2.78 8.65
CA LEU A 143 8.08 -1.87 9.28
C LEU A 143 8.00 -2.14 10.79
N CYS A 144 8.11 -1.08 11.59
CA CYS A 144 8.16 -1.18 13.05
C CYS A 144 7.17 -0.27 13.77
N LEU A 145 6.83 0.88 13.20
CA LEU A 145 5.97 1.88 13.82
C LEU A 145 5.13 2.59 12.75
N LEU A 146 3.87 2.84 13.08
CA LEU A 146 2.92 3.61 12.28
C LEU A 146 2.48 4.84 13.07
N PHE A 147 2.23 5.94 12.37
CA PHE A 147 1.59 7.12 12.92
C PHE A 147 0.38 7.47 12.06
N ASP A 148 -0.78 7.49 12.70
CA ASP A 148 -2.01 7.97 12.10
C ASP A 148 -2.11 9.48 12.32
N SER A 149 -2.07 10.26 11.25
CA SER A 149 -1.96 11.72 11.37
C SER A 149 -3.25 12.38 11.84
N GLU A 150 -4.39 11.81 11.50
CA GLU A 150 -5.71 12.34 11.86
C GLU A 150 -5.90 12.26 13.38
N SER A 151 -5.79 11.05 13.93
CA SER A 151 -5.94 10.76 15.34
C SER A 151 -4.73 11.15 16.19
N GLY A 152 -3.54 11.17 15.59
CA GLY A 152 -2.27 11.35 16.28
C GLY A 152 -1.80 10.10 17.03
N TYR A 153 -2.37 8.92 16.75
CA TYR A 153 -2.00 7.69 17.44
C TYR A 153 -0.79 6.99 16.81
N TRP A 154 0.10 6.53 17.68
CA TRP A 154 1.26 5.72 17.33
C TRP A 154 0.95 4.24 17.48
N THR A 155 1.06 3.44 16.42
CA THR A 155 0.82 1.99 16.46
C THR A 155 2.13 1.23 16.26
N MET A 156 2.55 0.48 17.29
CA MET A 156 3.72 -0.37 17.20
C MET A 156 3.40 -1.65 16.43
N VAL A 157 4.14 -1.91 15.36
CA VAL A 157 4.01 -3.12 14.51
C VAL A 157 5.04 -4.18 14.87
N HIS A 158 6.25 -3.74 15.26
CA HIS A 158 7.35 -4.63 15.62
C HIS A 158 8.14 -4.06 16.82
N SER A 159 8.73 -4.94 17.63
CA SER A 159 9.41 -4.57 18.88
C SER A 159 10.58 -3.61 18.70
N LYS A 160 11.23 -3.62 17.52
CA LYS A 160 12.27 -2.63 17.12
C LYS A 160 11.75 -1.18 17.15
N GLY A 161 10.43 -0.98 17.03
CA GLY A 161 9.79 0.33 17.10
C GLY A 161 9.48 0.82 18.52
N LYS A 162 9.67 -0.02 19.55
CA LYS A 162 9.27 0.29 20.93
C LYS A 162 9.89 1.58 21.45
N TRP A 163 11.20 1.74 21.31
CA TRP A 163 11.90 2.95 21.74
C TRP A 163 11.44 4.20 20.98
N MET A 164 11.20 4.10 19.66
CA MET A 164 10.69 5.23 18.87
C MET A 164 9.31 5.64 19.37
N LYS A 165 8.40 4.69 19.58
CA LYS A 165 7.06 4.95 20.11
C LYS A 165 7.15 5.63 21.48
N GLU A 166 7.86 5.03 22.43
CA GLU A 166 8.00 5.58 23.78
C GLU A 166 8.60 6.99 23.77
N LYS A 167 9.55 7.27 22.88
CA LYS A 167 10.16 8.60 22.77
C LYS A 167 9.23 9.61 22.10
N TRP A 168 8.66 9.29 20.95
CA TRP A 168 7.93 10.25 20.10
C TRP A 168 6.50 10.48 20.58
N GLU A 169 5.85 9.50 21.19
CA GLU A 169 4.52 9.64 21.78
C GLU A 169 4.54 10.52 23.03
N ASN A 170 5.65 10.50 23.79
CA ASN A 170 5.85 11.38 24.95
C ASN A 170 6.41 12.76 24.57
N ASP A 171 6.90 12.95 23.35
CA ASP A 171 7.37 14.25 22.85
C ASP A 171 6.28 14.91 22.01
N ARG A 172 5.53 15.81 22.67
CA ARG A 172 4.45 16.56 22.02
C ARG A 172 4.95 17.34 20.79
N ALA A 173 6.15 17.91 20.82
CA ALA A 173 6.64 18.71 19.71
C ALA A 173 6.89 17.84 18.46
N VAL A 174 7.36 16.61 18.65
CA VAL A 174 7.56 15.64 17.57
C VAL A 174 6.22 15.17 16.99
N THR A 175 5.26 14.83 17.84
CA THR A 175 3.93 14.41 17.38
C THR A 175 3.22 15.52 16.61
N GLU A 176 3.23 16.75 17.12
CA GLU A 176 2.64 17.92 16.44
C GLU A 176 3.36 18.25 15.12
N PHE A 177 4.68 18.05 15.06
CA PHE A 177 5.43 18.20 13.81
C PHE A 177 4.94 17.22 12.74
N PHE A 178 4.86 15.93 13.05
CA PHE A 178 4.41 14.93 12.08
C PHE A 178 2.97 15.19 11.66
N LYS A 179 2.11 15.59 12.60
CA LYS A 179 0.73 15.99 12.30
C LYS A 179 0.68 17.17 11.34
N LYS A 180 1.43 18.25 11.61
CA LYS A 180 1.49 19.43 10.74
C LYS A 180 1.98 19.09 9.33
N VAL A 181 3.10 18.39 9.22
CA VAL A 181 3.70 18.06 7.92
C VAL A 181 2.75 17.18 7.08
N SER A 182 2.04 16.26 7.71
CA SER A 182 1.15 15.34 6.98
C SER A 182 -0.23 15.93 6.69
N MET A 183 -0.81 16.70 7.61
CA MET A 183 -2.16 17.27 7.46
C MET A 183 -2.18 18.65 6.81
N ALA A 184 -1.08 19.40 6.79
CA ALA A 184 -1.01 20.69 6.10
C ALA A 184 -0.14 20.56 4.85
N ASP A 185 1.15 20.28 5.02
CA ASP A 185 2.12 20.38 3.92
C ASP A 185 1.87 19.30 2.85
N CYS A 186 1.74 18.02 3.24
CA CYS A 186 1.46 16.93 2.30
C CYS A 186 0.13 17.13 1.55
N GLN A 187 -0.92 17.58 2.25
CA GLN A 187 -2.21 17.81 1.62
C GLN A 187 -2.13 18.91 0.55
N CYS A 188 -1.46 20.02 0.85
CA CYS A 188 -1.22 21.09 -0.11
C CYS A 188 -0.42 20.58 -1.32
N TRP A 189 0.69 19.88 -1.08
CA TRP A 189 1.53 19.33 -2.14
C TRP A 189 0.77 18.34 -3.02
N PHE A 190 -0.06 17.49 -2.42
CA PHE A 190 -0.86 16.51 -3.12
C PHE A 190 -1.92 17.17 -4.01
N GLN A 191 -2.60 18.22 -3.54
CA GLN A 191 -3.55 18.97 -4.37
C GLN A 191 -2.88 19.63 -5.57
N ASP A 192 -1.75 20.32 -5.35
CA ASP A 192 -0.99 20.94 -6.43
C ASP A 192 -0.53 19.91 -7.46
N PHE A 193 -0.13 18.73 -6.99
CA PHE A 193 0.30 17.63 -7.82
C PHE A 193 -0.84 17.09 -8.68
N LEU A 194 -1.99 16.82 -8.08
CA LEU A 194 -3.18 16.31 -8.78
C LEU A 194 -3.63 17.27 -9.89
N LEU A 195 -3.69 18.57 -9.60
CA LEU A 195 -4.09 19.58 -10.58
C LEU A 195 -3.16 19.58 -11.81
N ARG A 196 -1.86 19.41 -11.60
CA ARG A 196 -0.88 19.34 -12.68
C ARG A 196 -0.97 18.03 -13.44
N TRP A 197 -1.09 16.91 -12.73
CA TRP A 197 -1.27 15.59 -13.34
C TRP A 197 -2.50 15.54 -14.24
N GLU A 198 -3.65 16.01 -13.77
CA GLU A 198 -4.87 16.09 -14.58
C GLU A 198 -4.68 16.95 -15.83
N LYS A 199 -3.98 18.09 -15.70
CA LYS A 199 -3.68 18.97 -16.85
C LYS A 199 -2.79 18.26 -17.87
N MET A 200 -1.77 17.51 -17.42
CA MET A 200 -0.93 16.70 -18.31
C MET A 200 -1.75 15.64 -19.05
N LEU A 201 -2.60 14.89 -18.33
CA LEU A 201 -3.45 13.86 -18.94
C LEU A 201 -4.40 14.45 -20.00
N LYS A 202 -5.04 15.59 -19.69
CA LYS A 202 -5.91 16.31 -20.64
C LYS A 202 -5.14 16.77 -21.88
N THR A 203 -3.91 17.24 -21.70
CA THR A 203 -3.04 17.70 -22.80
C THR A 203 -2.57 16.54 -23.68
N ALA A 204 -2.18 15.41 -23.08
CA ALA A 204 -1.78 14.20 -23.81
C ALA A 204 -2.96 13.59 -24.60
N GLY A 205 -4.16 13.56 -24.02
CA GLY A 205 -5.38 13.14 -24.72
C GLY A 205 -5.73 14.05 -25.91
N SER A 206 -5.57 15.37 -25.74
CA SER A 206 -5.85 16.33 -26.81
C SER A 206 -4.85 16.25 -27.97
N GLN A 207 -3.57 15.95 -27.72
CA GLN A 207 -2.54 15.81 -28.76
C GLN A 207 -2.68 14.54 -29.60
N THR A 208 -3.54 13.60 -29.21
CA THR A 208 -3.80 12.36 -29.97
C THR A 208 -4.82 12.58 -31.11
N THR A 209 -5.26 13.81 -31.37
CA THR A 209 -6.15 14.16 -32.50
C THR A 209 -5.38 14.78 -33.68
N GLY A 210 -4.30 14.13 -34.11
CA GLY A 210 -3.78 14.26 -35.48
C GLY A 210 -4.20 13.02 -36.28
N PRO A 211 -4.37 13.09 -37.61
CA PRO A 211 -4.83 11.95 -38.39
C PRO A 211 -3.72 10.87 -38.45
N SER A 212 -3.59 10.08 -37.40
CA SER A 212 -3.06 8.73 -37.54
C SER A 212 -4.18 7.89 -38.14
N THR A 213 -4.03 7.59 -39.43
CA THR A 213 -4.64 6.41 -40.05
C THR A 213 -4.04 5.18 -39.38
N MET A 214 -4.44 4.92 -38.14
CA MET A 214 -4.22 3.64 -37.48
C MET A 214 -5.57 2.93 -37.57
N GLN A 215 -5.63 1.96 -38.48
CA GLN A 215 -6.78 1.07 -38.56
C GLN A 215 -7.08 0.51 -37.16
N PRO A 216 -8.35 0.44 -36.73
CA PRO A 216 -8.70 -0.33 -35.56
C PRO A 216 -8.41 -1.79 -35.88
N MET A 217 -7.31 -2.32 -35.35
CA MET A 217 -7.16 -3.76 -35.26
C MET A 217 -8.16 -4.19 -34.18
N ALA A 218 -9.34 -4.61 -34.64
CA ALA A 218 -10.34 -5.23 -33.80
C ALA A 218 -9.64 -6.30 -32.94
N PRO A 219 -9.91 -6.38 -31.63
CA PRO A 219 -9.46 -7.55 -30.88
C PRO A 219 -10.06 -8.76 -31.59
N ASP A 220 -9.19 -9.70 -31.98
CA ASP A 220 -9.60 -10.91 -32.69
C ASP A 220 -10.82 -11.48 -31.98
N SER A 221 -11.96 -11.46 -32.67
CA SER A 221 -13.27 -11.86 -32.14
C SER A 221 -13.21 -13.27 -31.51
N SER A 222 -12.26 -14.08 -31.98
CA SER A 222 -11.91 -15.36 -31.38
C SER A 222 -11.51 -15.23 -29.91
N TYR A 223 -10.64 -14.32 -29.51
CA TYR A 223 -10.11 -14.26 -28.14
C TYR A 223 -11.19 -13.97 -27.08
N ILE A 224 -12.13 -13.07 -27.40
CA ILE A 224 -13.27 -12.75 -26.52
C ILE A 224 -14.26 -13.92 -26.45
N ILE A 225 -14.47 -14.62 -27.56
CA ILE A 225 -15.30 -15.84 -27.59
C ILE A 225 -14.68 -16.93 -26.70
N TRP A 226 -13.36 -17.08 -26.69
CA TRP A 226 -12.67 -18.09 -25.88
C TRP A 226 -12.71 -17.79 -24.38
N ILE A 227 -12.60 -16.52 -23.98
CA ILE A 227 -12.75 -16.12 -22.57
C ILE A 227 -14.18 -16.39 -22.08
N THR A 228 -15.18 -15.97 -22.86
CA THR A 228 -16.60 -16.14 -22.47
C THR A 228 -17.00 -17.61 -22.41
N THR A 229 -16.57 -18.45 -23.35
CA THR A 229 -16.81 -19.90 -23.32
C THR A 229 -16.07 -20.60 -22.18
N GLY A 230 -14.83 -20.20 -21.88
CA GLY A 230 -14.07 -20.74 -20.75
C GLY A 230 -14.71 -20.43 -19.40
N VAL A 231 -15.18 -19.19 -19.20
CA VAL A 231 -15.87 -18.78 -17.97
C VAL A 231 -17.20 -19.52 -17.81
N LEU A 232 -17.98 -19.66 -18.90
CA LEU A 232 -19.26 -20.38 -18.85
C LEU A 232 -19.06 -21.86 -18.51
N ALA A 233 -18.07 -22.52 -19.12
CA ALA A 233 -17.74 -23.92 -18.81
C ALA A 233 -17.30 -24.09 -17.35
N SER A 234 -16.50 -23.16 -16.83
CA SER A 234 -16.07 -23.17 -15.42
C SER A 234 -17.24 -23.03 -14.44
N LEU A 235 -18.21 -22.16 -14.74
CA LEU A 235 -19.42 -21.99 -13.91
C LEU A 235 -20.30 -23.25 -13.91
N VAL A 236 -20.47 -23.89 -15.07
CA VAL A 236 -21.25 -25.14 -15.18
C VAL A 236 -20.57 -26.26 -14.40
N ILE A 237 -19.26 -26.43 -14.52
CA ILE A 237 -18.50 -27.45 -13.78
C ILE A 237 -18.61 -27.20 -12.27
N THR A 238 -18.48 -25.95 -11.85
CA THR A 238 -18.61 -25.56 -10.44
C THR A 238 -20.01 -25.87 -9.91
N GLY A 239 -21.06 -25.56 -10.68
CA GLY A 239 -22.45 -25.89 -10.35
C GLY A 239 -22.69 -27.40 -10.21
N ILE A 240 -22.13 -28.22 -11.10
CA ILE A 240 -22.22 -29.68 -11.03
C ILE A 240 -21.50 -30.20 -9.77
N ILE A 241 -20.32 -29.69 -9.45
CA ILE A 241 -19.58 -30.09 -8.25
C ILE A 241 -20.40 -29.76 -6.99
N ILE A 242 -20.97 -28.55 -6.92
CA ILE A 242 -21.83 -28.14 -5.79
C ILE A 242 -23.06 -29.04 -5.71
N ALA A 243 -23.72 -29.35 -6.82
CA ALA A 243 -24.88 -30.25 -6.87
C ALA A 243 -24.51 -31.67 -6.42
N CYS A 244 -23.35 -32.19 -6.84
CA CYS A 244 -22.82 -33.48 -6.41
C CYS A 244 -22.51 -33.51 -4.91
N ILE A 245 -21.97 -32.42 -4.36
CA ILE A 245 -21.73 -32.28 -2.92
C ILE A 245 -23.07 -32.28 -2.18
N HIS A 246 -24.05 -31.50 -2.62
CA HIS A 246 -25.39 -31.49 -2.03
C HIS A 246 -26.10 -32.85 -2.14
N TYR A 247 -25.99 -33.53 -3.27
CA TYR A 247 -26.54 -34.87 -3.47
C TYR A 247 -25.89 -35.89 -2.53
N LYS A 248 -24.56 -35.86 -2.41
CA LYS A 248 -23.82 -36.73 -1.50
C LYS A 248 -24.17 -36.43 -0.04
N ASN A 249 -24.34 -35.16 0.33
CA ASN A 249 -24.74 -34.75 1.67
C ASN A 249 -26.18 -35.20 2.00
N ARG A 250 -27.12 -35.06 1.06
CA ARG A 250 -28.49 -35.61 1.23
C ARG A 250 -28.50 -37.14 1.33
N ARG A 251 -27.67 -37.83 0.54
CA ARG A 251 -27.55 -39.29 0.58
C ARG A 251 -26.92 -39.78 1.90
N TRP A 252 -25.97 -39.04 2.45
CA TRP A 252 -25.38 -39.31 3.77
C TRP A 252 -26.42 -39.16 4.89
N CYS A 253 -27.22 -38.08 4.90
CA CYS A 253 -28.33 -37.93 5.84
C CYS A 253 -29.39 -39.05 5.68
N SER A 254 -29.63 -39.54 4.46
CA SER A 254 -30.55 -40.65 4.23
C SER A 254 -30.00 -42.01 4.71
N GLN A 255 -28.68 -42.22 4.67
CA GLN A 255 -28.04 -43.43 5.21
C GLN A 255 -28.00 -43.43 6.74
N GLU A 256 -27.72 -42.29 7.39
CA GLU A 256 -27.86 -42.16 8.85
C GLU A 256 -29.30 -42.42 9.31
N ALA A 257 -30.30 -41.88 8.60
CA ALA A 257 -31.71 -42.13 8.92
C ALA A 257 -32.11 -43.62 8.83
N ARG A 258 -31.48 -44.41 7.94
CA ARG A 258 -31.70 -45.87 7.86
C ARG A 258 -30.96 -46.66 8.95
N GLN A 259 -29.82 -46.18 9.46
CA GLN A 259 -29.13 -46.83 10.57
C GLN A 259 -29.85 -46.62 11.91
N VAL A 260 -30.48 -45.47 12.12
CA VAL A 260 -31.27 -45.19 13.34
C VAL A 260 -32.56 -46.05 13.39
N LEU A 261 -33.12 -46.44 12.24
CA LEU A 261 -34.33 -47.27 12.15
C LEU A 261 -34.09 -48.79 12.33
N CYS A 262 -32.84 -49.26 12.41
CA CYS A 262 -32.51 -50.69 12.49
C CYS A 262 -31.90 -51.13 13.84
N LEU A 263 -32.06 -50.35 14.91
CA LEU A 263 -31.77 -50.83 16.27
C LEU A 263 -32.95 -51.70 16.77
N PRO A 264 -32.73 -52.98 17.11
CA PRO A 264 -33.80 -53.82 17.64
C PRO A 264 -34.18 -53.36 19.05
N PHE A 265 -35.49 -53.17 19.26
CA PHE A 265 -36.11 -53.02 20.57
C PHE A 265 -35.74 -54.21 21.46
N SER A 266 -34.94 -53.98 22.50
CA SER A 266 -34.90 -54.88 23.66
C SER A 266 -36.05 -54.49 24.59
N CYS A 267 -37.01 -55.41 24.69
CA CYS A 267 -38.18 -55.33 25.55
C CYS A 267 -37.78 -55.60 27.02
N SER A 268 -38.26 -54.79 27.95
CA SER A 268 -38.26 -55.08 29.39
C SER A 268 -39.41 -56.03 29.74
N SER A 269 -39.19 -57.02 30.60
CA SER A 269 -40.16 -57.43 31.63
C SER A 269 -39.61 -58.49 32.60
N VAL A 270 -39.66 -58.13 33.90
CA VAL A 270 -39.66 -58.95 35.14
C VAL A 270 -38.40 -59.72 35.51
#